data_AF-A0A517IGK3-F1
#
_entry.id   AF-A0A517IGK3-F1
#
_cell.length_a   1.000
_cell.length_b   1.000
_cell.length_c   1.000
_cell.angle_alpha   90.00
_cell.angle_beta   90.00
_cell.angle_gamma   90.00
#
_symmetry.space_group_name_H-M   'P 1'
#
loop_
_entity.id
_entity.type
_entity.pdbx_description
1 polymer ?
#
loop_
_entity_poly.entity_id
_entity_poly.type
_entity_poly.pdbx_seq_one_letter_code
_entity_poly.pdbx_strand_id
1 'polypeptide(L)'
;MATGGSPLGLENSVTAGIISAKNRRLQVAKRMYEEIFQTDAAINPGNSGGPLINLNGEVVGLNAFIIQSSQCLGFAIGIDALKMQLEQYVFK
;
A
#
# COMPACT_ATOMS: atom_id res chain seq x y z
N MET A 1 4.41 -11.05 -2.48
CA MET A 1 3.84 -10.05 -1.57
C MET A 1 2.38 -10.36 -1.37
N ALA A 2 1.81 -10.05 -0.20
CA ALA A 2 0.38 -10.15 0.01
C ALA A 2 -0.18 -8.90 0.69
N THR A 3 -1.43 -8.54 0.39
CA THR A 3 -2.20 -7.51 1.08
C THR A 3 -3.36 -8.17 1.81
N GLY A 4 -3.61 -7.74 3.05
CA GLY A 4 -4.77 -8.15 3.85
C GLY A 4 -5.67 -6.96 4.18
N GLY A 5 -6.97 -7.22 4.28
CA GLY A 5 -7.96 -6.22 4.70
C GLY A 5 -9.39 -6.72 4.60
N SER A 6 -10.33 -5.78 4.66
CA SER A 6 -11.77 -6.06 4.56
C SER A 6 -12.35 -5.35 3.32
N PRO A 7 -12.04 -5.83 2.10
CA PRO A 7 -12.42 -5.14 0.87
C PRO A 7 -13.94 -5.11 0.73
N LEU A 8 -14.51 -3.92 0.55
CA LEU A 8 -15.97 -3.71 0.43
C LEU A 8 -16.78 -4.25 1.63
N GLY A 9 -16.17 -4.40 2.80
CA GLY A 9 -16.81 -4.98 3.99
C GLY A 9 -16.87 -6.51 3.99
N LEU A 10 -16.25 -7.18 3.01
CA LEU A 10 -16.00 -8.62 3.06
C LEU A 10 -14.84 -8.86 4.02
N GLU A 11 -15.08 -9.50 5.15
CA GLU A 11 -14.04 -9.72 6.15
C GLU A 11 -12.93 -10.65 5.63
N ASN A 12 -11.70 -10.39 6.06
CA ASN A 12 -10.54 -11.29 5.97
C ASN A 12 -10.15 -11.74 4.56
N SER A 13 -10.02 -10.80 3.62
CA SER A 13 -9.48 -11.12 2.29
C SER A 13 -7.97 -10.91 2.24
N VAL A 14 -7.29 -11.87 1.63
CA VAL A 14 -5.85 -11.79 1.30
C VAL A 14 -5.68 -11.94 -0.19
N THR A 15 -4.89 -11.05 -0.80
CA THR A 15 -4.52 -11.14 -2.22
C THR A 15 -3.00 -11.12 -2.35
N ALA A 16 -2.47 -11.86 -3.32
CA ALA A 16 -1.04 -11.96 -3.55
C ALA A 16 -0.64 -11.35 -4.89
N GLY A 17 0.61 -10.90 -4.97
CA GLY A 17 1.22 -10.32 -6.16
C GLY A 17 2.71 -10.06 -5.96
N ILE A 18 3.30 -9.28 -6.86
CA ILE A 18 4.70 -8.87 -6.84
C ILE A 18 4.82 -7.35 -6.71
N ILE A 19 6.02 -6.87 -6.36
CA ILE A 19 6.34 -5.46 -6.54
C ILE A 19 6.67 -5.26 -8.02
N SER A 20 5.76 -4.61 -8.74
CA SER A 20 5.93 -4.32 -10.18
C SER A 20 6.89 -3.17 -10.42
N ALA A 21 6.95 -2.20 -9.50
CA ALA A 21 7.92 -1.11 -9.52
C ALA A 21 8.16 -0.56 -8.11
N LYS A 22 9.37 -0.04 -7.88
CA LYS A 22 9.74 0.69 -6.66
C LYS A 22 9.92 2.17 -6.98
N ASN A 23 9.96 3.00 -5.93
CA ASN A 23 10.30 4.42 -5.99
C ASN A 23 9.45 5.23 -6.97
N ARG A 24 8.14 4.93 -7.06
CA ARG A 24 7.23 5.71 -7.89
C ARG A 24 6.99 7.08 -7.26
N ARG A 25 6.84 8.07 -8.14
CA ARG A 25 6.43 9.42 -7.79
C ARG A 25 5.10 9.71 -8.50
N LEU A 26 4.05 9.95 -7.73
CA LEU A 26 2.69 10.12 -8.27
C LEU A 26 1.97 11.25 -7.55
N GLN A 27 1.42 12.17 -8.34
CA GLN A 27 0.56 13.23 -7.83
C GLN A 27 -0.88 12.73 -7.83
N VAL A 28 -1.50 12.69 -6.65
CA VAL A 28 -2.90 12.30 -6.47
C VAL A 28 -3.64 13.47 -5.81
N ALA A 29 -4.61 14.01 -6.53
CA ALA A 29 -5.26 15.28 -6.18
C ALA A 29 -4.21 16.39 -5.92
N LYS A 30 -4.15 16.94 -4.70
CA LYS A 30 -3.21 18.01 -4.32
C LYS A 30 -1.98 17.50 -3.56
N ARG A 31 -1.81 16.18 -3.41
CA ARG A 31 -0.71 15.58 -2.64
C ARG A 31 0.25 14.85 -3.58
N MET A 32 1.54 15.10 -3.40
CA MET A 32 2.58 14.31 -4.04
C MET A 32 2.93 13.13 -3.15
N TYR A 33 2.91 11.94 -3.72
CA TYR A 33 3.41 10.72 -3.10
C TYR A 33 4.77 10.40 -3.72
N GLU A 34 5.76 10.20 -2.86
CA GLU A 34 7.13 9.89 -3.26
C GLU A 34 7.51 8.53 -2.70
N GLU A 35 8.43 7.87 -3.40
CA GLU A 35 9.02 6.60 -2.99
C GLU A 35 8.01 5.45 -2.74
N ILE A 36 6.85 5.48 -3.41
CA ILE A 36 5.82 4.45 -3.23
C ILE A 36 6.11 3.20 -4.07
N PHE A 37 5.65 2.06 -3.57
CA PHE A 37 5.67 0.80 -4.29
C PHE A 37 4.43 0.64 -5.16
N GLN A 38 4.63 0.08 -6.35
CA GLN A 38 3.57 -0.41 -7.23
C GLN A 38 3.49 -1.92 -7.11
N THR A 39 2.29 -2.47 -7.01
CA THR A 39 2.02 -3.91 -6.99
C THR A 39 0.83 -4.26 -7.87
N ASP A 40 0.86 -5.48 -8.42
CA ASP A 40 -0.25 -6.10 -9.13
C ASP A 40 -1.16 -6.92 -8.20
N ALA A 41 -0.82 -7.04 -6.91
CA ALA A 41 -1.71 -7.60 -5.91
C ALA A 41 -3.02 -6.80 -5.90
N ALA A 42 -4.15 -7.52 -5.88
CA ALA A 42 -5.46 -6.87 -5.94
C ALA A 42 -5.71 -6.03 -4.68
N ILE A 43 -5.74 -4.70 -4.84
CA ILE A 43 -6.09 -3.73 -3.81
C ILE A 43 -7.46 -3.15 -4.16
N ASN A 44 -8.36 -3.15 -3.18
CA ASN A 44 -9.70 -2.56 -3.29
C ASN A 44 -9.96 -1.66 -2.07
N PRO A 45 -10.94 -0.74 -2.13
CA PRO A 45 -11.40 -0.01 -0.94
C PRO A 45 -11.70 -0.99 0.20
N GLY A 46 -11.14 -0.74 1.38
CA GLY A 46 -11.16 -1.65 2.54
C GLY A 46 -9.84 -2.40 2.79
N ASN A 47 -8.95 -2.48 1.79
CA ASN A 47 -7.55 -2.88 1.99
C ASN A 47 -6.62 -1.68 2.27
N SER A 48 -7.02 -0.47 1.86
CA SER A 48 -6.30 0.77 2.16
C SER A 48 -6.11 0.95 3.67
N GLY A 49 -4.88 1.22 4.09
CA GLY A 49 -4.47 1.26 5.50
C GLY A 49 -4.07 -0.11 6.07
N GLY A 50 -4.30 -1.20 5.35
CA GLY A 50 -3.80 -2.53 5.69
C GLY A 50 -2.32 -2.73 5.32
N PRO A 51 -1.68 -3.79 5.85
CA PRO A 51 -0.28 -4.07 5.58
C PRO A 51 -0.07 -4.71 4.21
N LEU A 52 1.06 -4.37 3.59
CA LEU A 52 1.69 -5.11 2.51
C LEU A 52 2.84 -5.94 3.09
N ILE A 53 2.75 -7.27 3.02
CA ILE A 53 3.71 -8.20 3.64
C ILE A 53 4.53 -8.98 2.62
N ASN A 54 5.79 -9.26 2.95
CA ASN A 54 6.66 -10.14 2.15
C ASN A 54 6.41 -11.62 2.47
N LEU A 55 7.16 -12.51 1.81
CA LEU A 55 7.00 -13.97 1.99
C LEU A 55 7.41 -14.46 3.39
N ASN A 56 8.17 -13.67 4.13
CA ASN A 56 8.53 -13.96 5.52
C ASN A 56 7.48 -13.45 6.52
N GLY A 57 6.39 -12.84 6.04
CA GLY A 57 5.37 -12.23 6.91
C GLY A 57 5.75 -10.85 7.45
N GLU A 58 6.83 -10.24 6.96
CA GLU A 58 7.29 -8.93 7.41
C GLU A 58 6.52 -7.82 6.68
N VAL A 59 6.10 -6.78 7.41
CA VAL A 59 5.46 -5.60 6.82
C VAL A 59 6.51 -4.78 6.10
N VAL A 60 6.36 -4.60 4.79
CA VAL A 60 7.24 -3.74 3.98
C VAL A 60 6.56 -2.46 3.53
N GLY A 61 5.24 -2.35 3.66
CA GLY A 61 4.52 -1.14 3.30
C GLY A 61 3.07 -1.12 3.77
N LEU A 62 2.40 -0.01 3.50
CA LEU A 62 1.01 0.27 3.82
C LEU A 62 0.24 0.50 2.53
N ASN A 63 -0.82 -0.28 2.28
CA ASN A 63 -1.65 -0.08 1.10
C ASN A 63 -2.29 1.30 1.14
N ALA A 64 -2.17 2.07 0.05
CA ALA A 64 -2.60 3.45 0.02
C ALA A 64 -3.80 3.62 -0.92
N PHE A 65 -3.60 3.42 -2.23
CA PHE A 65 -4.60 3.72 -3.25
C PHE A 65 -4.42 2.88 -4.51
N ILE A 66 -5.40 2.96 -5.39
CA ILE A 66 -5.39 2.42 -6.75
C ILE A 66 -5.66 3.55 -7.75
N ILE A 67 -5.31 3.32 -9.02
CA ILE A 67 -5.85 4.12 -10.12
C ILE A 67 -7.16 3.48 -10.56
N GLN A 68 -8.26 4.23 -10.42
CA GLN A 68 -9.58 3.76 -10.85
C GLN A 68 -9.60 3.46 -12.36
N SER A 69 -10.42 2.50 -12.76
CA SER A 69 -10.52 2.02 -14.15
C SER A 69 -9.21 1.47 -14.73
N SER A 70 -8.25 1.11 -13.87
CA SER A 70 -7.06 0.36 -14.23
C SER A 70 -7.03 -0.98 -13.49
N GLN A 71 -6.39 -1.98 -14.08
CA GLN A 71 -6.12 -3.25 -13.43
C GLN A 71 -4.64 -3.35 -13.08
N CYS A 72 -4.34 -4.04 -11.97
CA CYS A 72 -2.97 -4.30 -11.52
C CYS A 72 -2.12 -3.04 -11.23
N LEU A 73 -2.77 -1.91 -10.91
CA LEU A 73 -2.12 -0.67 -10.47
C LEU A 73 -2.48 -0.35 -9.01
N GLY A 74 -2.01 -1.20 -8.10
CA GLY A 74 -2.04 -0.97 -6.66
C GLY A 74 -0.81 -0.21 -6.17
N PHE A 75 -0.99 0.67 -5.20
CA PHE A 75 0.10 1.47 -4.63
C PHE A 75 0.17 1.37 -3.10
N ALA A 76 1.39 1.25 -2.58
CA ALA A 76 1.67 1.18 -1.15
C ALA A 76 2.81 2.13 -0.76
N ILE A 77 2.69 2.74 0.42
CA ILE A 77 3.75 3.58 1.02
C ILE A 77 4.75 2.65 1.71
N GLY A 78 6.05 2.82 1.45
CA GLY A 78 7.10 2.01 2.09
C GLY A 78 7.11 2.19 3.61
N ILE A 79 7.37 1.11 4.34
CA ILE A 79 7.30 1.11 5.82
C ILE A 79 8.31 2.06 6.46
N ASP A 80 9.48 2.25 5.85
CA ASP A 80 10.52 3.14 6.37
C ASP A 80 10.10 4.62 6.28
N ALA A 81 9.55 5.02 5.13
CA ALA A 81 8.97 6.36 4.95
C ALA A 81 7.81 6.61 5.94
N LEU A 82 6.98 5.59 6.18
CA LEU A 82 5.88 5.69 7.14
C LEU A 82 6.40 5.85 8.58
N LYS A 83 7.42 5.11 8.99
CA LYS A 83 8.03 5.23 10.33
C LYS A 83 8.58 6.63 10.57
N MET A 84 9.35 7.17 9.62
CA MET A 84 9.87 8.54 9.70
C MET A 84 8.75 9.57 9.88
N GLN A 85 7.62 9.37 9.20
CA GLN A 85 6.49 10.28 9.32
C GLN A 85 5.78 10.11 10.67
N LEU A 86 5.54 8.88 11.14
CA LEU A 86 4.90 8.60 12.42
C LEU A 86 5.69 9.16 13.62
N GLU A 87 7.02 9.13 13.56
CA GLU A 87 7.88 9.69 14.60
C GLU A 87 7.54 11.16 14.91
N GLN A 88 7.17 11.93 13.88
CA GLN A 88 6.82 13.35 14.03
C GLN A 88 5.47 13.61 14.71
N TYR A 89 4.60 12.59 14.78
CA TYR A 89 3.24 12.73 15.33
C TYR A 89 3.09 12.04 16.68
N VAL A 90 3.71 10.87 16.86
CA VAL A 90 3.49 10.01 18.04
C VAL A 90 4.48 10.33 19.17
N PHE A 91 5.70 10.71 18.84
CA PHE A 91 6.78 10.93 19.82
C PHE A 91 7.17 12.41 19.96
N LYS A 92 6.21 13.31 19.72
CA LYS A 92 6.34 14.73 20.10
C LYS A 92 6.40 14.91 21.60
#